data_AF-A0A3Q8X5Z9-F1
#
_entry.id   AF-A0A3Q8X5Z9-F1
#
_cell.length_a   1.000
_cell.length_b   1.000
_cell.length_c   1.000
_cell.angle_alpha   90.00
_cell.angle_beta   90.00
_cell.angle_gamma   90.00
#
_symmetry.space_group_name_H-M   'P 1'
#
loop_
_entity.id
_entity.type
_entity.pdbx_description
1 polymer ?
#
loop_
_entity_poly.entity_id
_entity_poly.type
_entity_poly.pdbx_seq_one_letter_code
_entity_poly.pdbx_strand_id
1 'polypeptide(L)' 'MITQLIGYILMLAIWSILSIRSLLMKQKNKEAALYGGLLALAAIIGCFCITKTELPSFVIPFQLLFEPIGMKLLGR' A
#
# COMPACT_ATOMS: atom_id res chain seq x y z
N MET A 1 18.61 -8.06 -1.93
CA MET A 1 17.15 -7.89 -2.09
C MET A 1 16.44 -7.87 -0.74
N ILE A 2 16.54 -8.91 0.09
CA ILE A 2 15.94 -8.95 1.44
C ILE A 2 16.45 -7.82 2.36
N THR A 3 17.75 -7.50 2.32
CA THR A 3 18.34 -6.43 3.14
C THR A 3 17.80 -5.04 2.79
N GLN A 4 17.52 -4.77 1.51
CA GLN A 4 16.90 -3.52 1.06
C GLN A 4 15.42 -3.45 1.48
N LEU A 5 14.72 -4.59 1.42
CA LEU A 5 13.34 -4.70 1.89
C LEU A 5 13.25 -4.42 3.40
N ILE A 6 14.11 -5.06 4.18
CA ILE A 6 14.18 -4.89 5.64
C ILE A 6 14.51 -3.43 5.99
N GLY A 7 15.50 -2.83 5.32
CA GLY A 7 15.84 -1.42 5.51
C GLY A 7 14.69 -0.48 5.17
N TYR A 8 13.98 -0.73 4.06
CA TYR A 8 12.82 0.05 3.66
C TYR A 8 11.67 -0.04 4.66
N ILE A 9 11.33 -1.27 5.11
CA ILE A 9 10.28 -1.51 6.11
C ILE A 9 10.63 -0.84 7.43
N LEU A 10 11.87 -0.95 7.91
CA LEU A 10 12.32 -0.30 9.14
C LEU A 10 12.22 1.23 9.05
N MET A 11 12.67 1.80 7.93
CA MET A 11 12.64 3.26 7.74
C MET A 11 11.20 3.79 7.65
N LEU A 12 10.32 3.09 6.93
CA LEU A 12 8.89 3.40 6.87
C LEU A 12 8.20 3.24 8.23
N ALA A 13 8.52 2.18 8.98
CA ALA A 13 7.95 1.95 10.30
C ALA A 13 8.32 3.07 11.27
N ILE A 14 9.59 3.48 11.30
CA ILE A 14 10.07 4.59 12.13
C ILE A 14 9.36 5.89 11.74
N TRP A 15 9.28 6.19 10.44
CA TRP A 15 8.60 7.39 9.95
C TRP A 15 7.10 7.38 10.26
N SER A 16 6.46 6.23 10.12
CA SER A 16 5.03 6.05 10.40
C SER A 16 4.74 6.24 11.88
N ILE A 17 5.57 5.67 12.77
CA ILE A 17 5.42 5.83 14.23
C ILE A 17 5.56 7.31 14.62
N LEU A 18 6.53 8.02 14.03
CA LEU A 18 6.72 9.46 14.28
C LEU A 18 5.52 10.29 13.79
N SER A 19 5.06 10.05 12.56
CA SER A 19 3.89 10.76 12.00
C SER A 19 2.60 10.45 12.77
N ILE A 20 2.34 9.18 13.10
CA ILE A 20 1.17 8.78 13.87
C ILE A 20 1.21 9.40 15.25
N ARG A 21 2.35 9.39 15.95
CA ARG A 21 2.48 10.07 17.25
C ARG A 21 2.25 11.58 17.16
N SER A 22 2.75 12.23 16.11
CA SER A 22 2.51 13.66 15.87
C SER A 22 1.03 13.97 15.65
N LEU A 23 0.31 13.13 14.90
CA LEU A 23 -1.14 13.28 14.71
C LEU A 23 -1.96 12.93 15.96
N LEU A 24 -1.52 11.93 16.74
CA LEU A 24 -2.16 11.55 18.00
C LEU A 24 -2.04 12.66 19.05
N MET A 25 -0.88 13.33 19.13
CA MET A 25 -0.68 14.50 20.00
C MET A 25 -1.61 15.66 19.66
N LYS A 26 -2.05 15.76 18.40
CA LYS A 26 -3.05 16.75 17.96
C LYS A 26 -4.50 16.29 18.16
N GLN A 27 -4.74 15.14 18.81
CA GLN A 27 -6.06 14.48 18.96
C GLN A 27 -6.82 14.23 17.64
N LYS A 28 -6.11 14.26 16.50
CA LYS A 28 -6.74 14.12 15.19
C LYS A 28 -6.80 12.66 14.76
N ASN A 29 -7.54 11.86 15.53
CA ASN A 29 -7.64 10.40 15.36
C ASN A 29 -8.14 9.98 13.96
N LYS A 30 -9.04 10.77 13.34
CA LYS A 30 -9.53 10.51 11.97
C LYS A 30 -8.44 10.71 10.92
N GLU A 31 -7.64 11.77 11.06
CA GLU A 31 -6.52 12.04 10.15
C GLU A 31 -5.41 10.99 10.36
N ALA A 32 -5.19 10.54 11.59
CA ALA A 32 -4.24 9.47 11.91
C ALA A 32 -4.63 8.13 11.27
N ALA A 33 -5.93 7.79 11.27
CA ALA A 33 -6.44 6.57 10.64
C ALA A 33 -6.30 6.62 9.11
N LEU A 34 -6.65 7.76 8.48
CA LEU A 34 -6.46 7.99 7.05
C LEU A 34 -4.98 7.93 6.66
N TYR A 35 -4.12 8.60 7.43
CA TYR A 35 -2.68 8.61 7.19
C TYR A 35 -2.07 7.22 7.34
N GLY A 36 -2.43 6.49 8.40
CA GLY A 36 -1.99 5.11 8.61
C GLY A 36 -2.43 4.17 7.49
N GLY A 37 -3.69 4.28 7.03
CA GLY A 37 -4.20 3.48 5.91
C GLY A 37 -3.49 3.79 4.59
N LEU A 38 -3.30 5.07 4.28
CA LEU A 38 -2.59 5.50 3.06
C LEU A 38 -1.13 5.05 3.07
N LEU A 39 -0.49 5.14 4.24
CA LEU A 39 0.91 4.76 4.42
C LEU A 39 1.08 3.24 4.37
N ALA A 40 0.13 2.45 4.88
CA ALA A 40 0.12 1.00 4.72
C ALA A 40 0.00 0.60 3.24
N LEU A 41 -0.90 1.24 2.48
CA LEU A 41 -1.02 1.01 1.04
C LEU A 41 0.27 1.36 0.30
N ALA A 42 0.87 2.51 0.59
CA ALA A 42 2.15 2.92 -0.01
C ALA A 42 3.30 1.96 0.36
N ALA A 43 3.32 1.44 1.58
CA ALA A 43 4.31 0.45 2.03
C ALA A 43 4.18 -0.87 1.25
N ILE A 44 2.95 -1.35 1.02
CA ILE A 44 2.68 -2.55 0.22
C ILE A 44 3.18 -2.34 -1.21
N ILE A 45 2.83 -1.22 -1.84
CA ILE A 45 3.26 -0.89 -3.21
C ILE A 45 4.79 -0.79 -3.30
N GLY A 46 5.44 -0.14 -2.34
CA GLY A 46 6.90 -0.03 -2.28
C GLY A 46 7.58 -1.40 -2.10
N CYS A 47 7.00 -2.29 -1.28
CA CYS A 47 7.45 -3.67 -1.14
C CYS A 47 7.45 -4.38 -2.50
N PHE A 48 6.33 -4.32 -3.24
CA PHE A 48 6.21 -4.89 -4.59
C PHE A 48 7.24 -4.32 -5.58
N CYS A 49 7.53 -3.02 -5.47
CA CYS A 49 8.51 -2.35 -6.34
C CYS A 49 9.95 -2.80 -6.04
N ILE A 50 10.30 -2.97 -4.75
CA ILE A 50 11.64 -3.35 -4.29
C ILE A 50 11.92 -4.83 -4.51
N THR A 51 10.91 -5.69 -4.34
CA THR A 51 11.12 -7.12 -4.55
C THR A 51 11.53 -7.44 -5.98
N LYS A 52 11.27 -6.56 -6.97
CA LYS A 52 11.54 -6.77 -8.42
C LYS A 52 11.19 -8.20 -8.86
N THR A 53 10.28 -8.84 -8.13
CA THR A 53 9.57 -10.03 -8.57
C THR A 53 8.94 -9.57 -9.85
N GLU A 54 9.30 -10.22 -10.96
CA GLU A 54 8.62 -10.06 -12.24
C GLU A 54 7.14 -10.07 -11.90
N LEU A 55 6.54 -8.87 -11.82
CA LEU A 55 5.17 -8.74 -11.38
C LEU A 55 4.44 -9.58 -12.40
N PRO A 56 3.85 -10.74 -12.02
CA PRO A 56 3.08 -11.52 -12.97
C PRO A 56 2.05 -10.52 -13.46
N SER A 57 2.23 -10.14 -14.74
CA SER A 57 1.81 -8.87 -15.36
C SER A 57 0.80 -8.08 -14.54
N PHE A 58 1.03 -6.79 -14.24
CA PHE A 58 0.03 -5.91 -13.59
C PHE A 58 -1.39 -6.03 -14.19
N VAL A 59 -1.49 -6.54 -15.42
CA VAL A 59 -2.71 -7.00 -16.10
C VAL A 59 -3.51 -8.04 -15.30
N ILE A 60 -2.92 -9.01 -14.60
CA ILE A 60 -3.64 -10.12 -13.94
C ILE A 60 -4.49 -9.63 -12.76
N PRO A 61 -3.97 -8.90 -11.75
CA PRO A 61 -4.81 -8.40 -10.67
C PRO A 61 -5.82 -7.35 -11.17
N PHE A 62 -5.46 -6.58 -12.21
CA PHE A 62 -6.35 -5.58 -12.80
C PHE A 62 -7.48 -6.23 -13.63
N GLN A 63 -7.19 -7.29 -14.39
CA GLN A 63 -8.20 -8.13 -15.03
C GLN A 63 -9.13 -8.69 -13.98
N LEU A 64 -8.62 -9.33 -12.92
CA LEU A 64 -9.48 -9.97 -11.92
C LEU A 64 -10.44 -8.99 -11.22
N LEU A 65 -10.04 -7.71 -11.08
CA LEU A 65 -10.86 -6.62 -10.54
C LEU A 65 -11.87 -6.06 -11.55
N PHE A 66 -11.46 -5.87 -12.81
CA PHE A 66 -12.27 -5.18 -13.83
C PHE A 66 -13.04 -6.12 -14.77
N GLU A 67 -12.69 -7.40 -14.84
CA GLU A 67 -13.39 -8.45 -15.60
C GLU A 67 -14.82 -8.66 -15.11
N PRO A 68 -15.14 -8.74 -13.80
CA PRO A 68 -16.54 -8.82 -13.36
C PRO A 68 -17.33 -7.52 -13.64
N ILE A 69 -16.66 -6.37 -13.71
CA ILE A 69 -17.27 -5.08 -14.05
C ILE A 69 -17.55 -5.04 -15.56
N GLY A 70 -16.61 -5.50 -16.38
CA GLY A 70 -16.74 -5.63 -17.83
C GLY A 70 -17.83 -6.61 -18.24
N MET A 71 -17.95 -7.77 -17.57
CA MET A 71 -19.04 -8.73 -17.81
C MET A 71 -20.41 -8.11 -17.52
N LYS A 72 -20.55 -7.37 -16.40
CA LYS A 72 -21.78 -6.67 -16.06
C LYS A 72 -22.15 -5.56 -17.06
N LEU A 73 -21.16 -4.86 -17.61
CA LEU A 73 -21.36 -3.81 -18.62
C LEU A 73 -21.68 -4.37 -20.01
N LEU A 74 -21.10 -5.51 -20.38
CA LEU A 74 -21.39 -6.17 -21.66
C LEU A 74 -22.73 -6.95 -21.66
N GLY A 75 -23.43 -7.03 -20.53
CA GLY A 75 -24.76 -7.63 -20.46
C GLY A 75 -24.79 -9.12 -20.76
N ARG A 76 -23.80 -9.89 -20.29
CA ARG A 76 -23.82 -11.36 -20.26
C ARG A 76 -23.79 -11.89 -18.84
#